data_AF-A0A968J3Q9-F1
#
_entry.id   AF-A0A968J3Q9-F1
#
_cell.length_a   1.000
_cell.length_b   1.000
_cell.length_c   1.000
_cell.angle_alpha   90.00
_cell.angle_beta   90.00
_cell.angle_gamma   90.00
#
_symmetry.space_group_name_H-M   'P 1'
#
loop_
_entity.id
_entity.type
_entity.pdbx_description
1 polymer ?
#
loop_
_entity_poly.entity_id
_entity_poly.type
_entity_poly.pdbx_seq_one_letter_code
_entity_poly.pdbx_strand_id
1 'polypeptide(L)'
;MLSSPHHSIDYMRTTVSIDDDLLLAAKALASQRQVSVGRVLSDLIRKGLSAEAQVEPGSGGFPVFKIPANARPITLDTVKKAEDEL
;
A
#
# COMPACT_ATOMS: atom_id res chain seq x y z
N MET A 1 -27.73 26.05 23.70
CA MET A 1 -26.56 26.30 22.85
C MET A 1 -25.54 25.20 23.13
N LEU A 2 -25.66 24.05 22.45
CA LEU A 2 -24.72 22.95 22.63
C LEU A 2 -23.48 23.23 21.78
N SER A 3 -22.33 23.30 22.43
CA SER A 3 -21.02 23.46 21.80
C SER A 3 -20.70 22.21 20.98
N SER A 4 -20.53 22.38 19.67
CA SER A 4 -20.08 21.33 18.75
C SER A 4 -18.66 20.90 19.10
N PRO A 5 -18.34 19.59 19.19
CA PRO A 5 -16.96 19.16 19.36
C PRO A 5 -16.21 19.41 18.04
N HIS A 6 -15.24 20.31 18.10
CA HIS A 6 -14.28 20.52 17.03
C HIS A 6 -13.48 19.21 16.88
N HIS A 7 -13.73 18.46 15.81
CA HIS A 7 -12.98 17.25 15.48
C HIS A 7 -11.59 17.65 14.99
N SER A 8 -10.67 17.91 15.94
CA SER A 8 -9.24 18.05 15.64
C SER A 8 -8.68 16.67 15.34
N ILE A 9 -8.69 16.26 14.07
CA ILE A 9 -7.64 15.35 13.61
C ILE A 9 -6.39 16.24 13.51
N ASP A 10 -5.71 16.40 14.62
CA ASP A 10 -4.39 17.02 14.64
C ASP A 10 -3.46 16.12 13.81
N TYR A 11 -3.20 16.52 12.56
CA TYR A 11 -2.12 15.93 11.79
C TYR A 11 -0.81 16.26 12.51
N MET A 12 -0.31 15.31 13.28
CA MET A 12 0.92 15.47 14.03
C MET A 12 2.10 15.71 13.08
N ARG A 13 2.75 16.87 13.22
CA ARG A 13 3.97 17.19 12.47
C ARG A 13 5.14 16.49 13.15
N THR A 14 5.72 15.51 12.46
CA THR A 14 6.88 14.76 12.95
C THR A 14 8.07 15.06 12.05
N THR A 15 9.25 15.24 12.65
CA THR A 15 10.52 15.30 11.90
C THR A 15 11.14 13.91 11.91
N VAL A 16 11.41 13.36 10.73
CA VAL A 16 12.04 12.05 10.56
C VAL A 16 13.30 12.21 9.72
N SER A 17 14.36 11.48 10.08
CA SER A 17 15.56 11.37 9.24
C SER A 17 15.34 10.23 8.25
N ILE A 18 15.62 10.46 6.97
CA ILE A 18 15.51 9.47 5.90
C ILE A 18 16.71 9.62 4.96
N ASP A 19 17.10 8.52 4.31
CA ASP A 19 18.19 8.52 3.34
C ASP A 19 17.81 9.33 2.08
N ASP A 20 18.81 9.92 1.42
CA ASP A 20 18.62 10.84 0.30
C ASP A 20 17.97 10.18 -0.92
N ASP A 21 18.28 8.90 -1.17
CA ASP A 21 17.70 8.10 -2.24
C ASP A 21 16.19 7.85 -2.01
N LEU A 22 15.79 7.57 -0.76
CA LEU A 22 14.40 7.43 -0.36
C LEU A 22 13.63 8.75 -0.48
N LEU A 23 14.26 9.88 -0.09
CA LEU A 23 13.67 11.20 -0.27
C LEU A 23 13.45 11.51 -1.76
N LEU A 24 14.41 11.17 -2.62
CA LEU A 24 14.31 11.37 -4.07
C LEU A 24 13.17 10.53 -4.67
N ALA A 25 13.08 9.26 -4.29
CA ALA A 25 11.98 8.37 -4.70
C ALA A 25 10.60 8.91 -4.24
N ALA A 26 10.51 9.36 -2.99
CA ALA A 26 9.27 9.93 -2.45
C ALA A 26 8.84 11.20 -3.19
N LYS A 27 9.79 12.08 -3.56
CA LYS A 27 9.51 13.28 -4.37
C LYS A 27 9.00 12.93 -5.76
N ALA A 28 9.63 11.96 -6.44
CA ALA A 28 9.19 11.51 -7.76
C ALA A 28 7.75 10.97 -7.72
N LEU A 29 7.45 10.12 -6.73
CA LEU A 29 6.10 9.60 -6.52
C LEU A 29 5.07 10.68 -6.17
N ALA A 30 5.46 11.67 -5.37
CA ALA A 30 4.61 12.79 -5.01
C ALA A 30 4.24 13.63 -6.24
N SER A 31 5.22 13.91 -7.12
CA SER A 31 4.99 14.60 -8.38
C SER A 31 4.08 13.81 -9.32
N GLN A 32 4.32 12.51 -9.48
CA GLN A 32 3.50 11.64 -10.34
C GLN A 32 2.04 11.57 -9.86
N ARG A 33 1.82 11.54 -8.53
CA ARG A 33 0.50 11.39 -7.92
C ARG A 33 -0.18 12.72 -7.58
N GLN A 34 0.49 13.86 -7.80
CA GLN A 34 0.02 15.21 -7.43
C GLN A 34 -0.40 15.34 -5.95
N VAL A 35 0.40 14.77 -5.04
CA VAL A 35 0.18 14.86 -3.59
C VAL A 35 1.45 15.31 -2.87
N SER A 36 1.36 15.63 -1.57
CA SER A 36 2.54 16.03 -0.80
C SER A 36 3.49 14.86 -0.51
N VAL A 37 4.78 15.15 -0.36
CA VAL A 37 5.79 14.15 0.05
C VAL A 37 5.42 13.49 1.38
N GLY A 38 4.93 14.27 2.35
CA GLY A 38 4.47 13.73 3.65
C GLY A 38 3.29 12.76 3.51
N ARG A 39 2.40 12.97 2.52
CA ARG A 39 1.32 12.02 2.24
C ARG A 39 1.86 10.73 1.65
N VAL A 40 2.77 10.81 0.67
CA VAL A 40 3.44 9.63 0.09
C VAL A 40 4.15 8.83 1.17
N LEU A 41 4.94 9.47 2.03
CA LEU A 41 5.64 8.80 3.13
C LEU A 41 4.66 8.16 4.12
N SER A 42 3.59 8.85 4.51
CA SER A 42 2.55 8.29 5.37
C SER A 42 1.92 7.02 4.78
N ASP A 43 1.61 7.04 3.49
CA ASP A 43 1.03 5.89 2.79
C ASP A 43 2.03 4.73 2.66
N LEU A 44 3.30 5.02 2.37
CA LEU A 44 4.36 4.02 2.29
C LEU A 44 4.63 3.37 3.65
N ILE A 45 4.69 4.15 4.74
CA ILE A 45 4.87 3.64 6.09
C ILE A 45 3.70 2.73 6.46
N ARG A 46 2.45 3.14 6.20
CA ARG A 46 1.28 2.30 6.46
C ARG A 46 1.34 0.99 5.69
N LYS A 47 1.72 1.02 4.41
CA LYS A 47 1.90 -0.18 3.59
C LYS A 47 3.01 -1.08 4.12
N GLY A 48 4.14 -0.52 4.55
CA GLY A 48 5.25 -1.28 5.14
C GLY A 48 4.87 -1.94 6.46
N LEU A 49 4.10 -1.26 7.30
CA LEU A 49 3.59 -1.81 8.56
C LEU A 49 2.52 -2.90 8.36
N SER A 50 1.74 -2.81 7.28
CA SER A 50 0.77 -3.85 6.89
C SER A 50 1.36 -4.94 6.01
N ALA A 51 2.62 -4.82 5.59
CA ALA A 51 3.30 -5.83 4.81
C ALA A 51 3.70 -6.99 5.74
N GLU A 52 2.74 -7.88 6.02
CA GLU A 52 3.12 -9.23 6.40
C GLU A 52 3.91 -9.84 5.25
N ALA A 53 5.01 -10.52 5.56
CA ALA A 53 5.73 -11.35 4.60
C ALA A 53 4.81 -12.51 4.19
N GLN A 54 3.91 -12.25 3.25
CA GLN A 54 2.97 -13.22 2.66
C GLN A 54 3.67 -14.19 1.69
N VAL A 55 4.99 -14.23 1.75
CA VAL A 55 5.85 -15.02 0.89
C VAL A 55 6.42 -16.13 1.74
N GLU A 56 5.82 -17.31 1.65
CA GLU A 56 6.49 -18.50 2.17
C GLU A 56 7.42 -19.05 1.10
N PRO A 57 8.59 -19.60 1.50
CA PRO A 57 9.39 -20.40 0.61
C PRO A 57 8.52 -21.59 0.17
N GLY A 58 8.05 -21.55 -1.08
CA GLY A 58 7.36 -22.67 -1.68
C GLY A 58 8.27 -23.88 -1.74
N SER A 59 7.69 -25.07 -1.87
CA SER A 59 8.41 -26.35 -1.84
C SER A 59 9.54 -26.49 -2.89
N GLY A 60 9.63 -25.56 -3.86
CA GLY A 60 10.66 -25.50 -4.90
C GLY A 60 11.57 -24.26 -4.86
N GLY A 61 11.62 -23.51 -3.75
CA GLY A 61 12.48 -22.32 -3.62
C GLY A 61 11.93 -21.06 -4.30
N PHE A 62 10.72 -21.12 -4.85
CA PHE A 62 10.01 -19.96 -5.37
C PHE A 62 9.08 -19.36 -4.31
N PRO A 63 8.97 -18.03 -4.26
CA PRO A 63 8.00 -17.35 -3.41
C PRO A 63 6.58 -17.75 -3.83
N VAL A 64 5.79 -18.31 -2.91
CA VAL A 64 4.37 -18.62 -3.15
C VAL A 64 3.48 -17.77 -2.27
N PHE A 65 2.33 -17.36 -2.82
CA PHE A 65 1.28 -16.67 -2.07
C PHE A 65 0.45 -17.69 -1.30
N LYS A 66 0.13 -17.39 -0.04
CA LYS A 66 -0.86 -18.16 0.70
C LYS A 66 -2.25 -17.86 0.15
N ILE A 67 -2.96 -18.91 -0.24
CA ILE A 67 -4.38 -18.84 -0.60
C ILE A 67 -5.21 -19.62 0.42
N PRO A 68 -6.45 -19.18 0.72
CA PRO A 68 -7.38 -19.97 1.52
C PRO A 68 -7.58 -21.38 0.95
N ALA A 69 -7.79 -22.39 1.80
CA ALA A 69 -8.00 -23.77 1.35
C ALA A 69 -9.20 -23.95 0.40
N ASN A 70 -10.15 -23.00 0.43
CA ASN A 70 -11.33 -22.95 -0.44
C ASN A 70 -11.17 -21.99 -1.63
N ALA A 71 -9.97 -21.50 -1.91
CA ALA A 71 -9.73 -20.63 -3.05
C ALA A 71 -10.02 -21.35 -4.37
N ARG A 72 -10.81 -20.70 -5.24
CA ARG A 72 -11.11 -21.24 -6.56
C ARG A 72 -9.94 -20.98 -7.52
N PRO A 73 -9.59 -21.93 -8.41
CA PRO A 73 -8.60 -21.70 -9.44
C PRO A 73 -8.99 -20.54 -10.36
N ILE A 74 -8.03 -19.68 -10.71
CA ILE A 74 -8.21 -18.70 -11.77
C ILE A 74 -8.04 -19.44 -13.11
N THR A 75 -9.10 -19.47 -13.92
CA THR A 75 -9.12 -20.14 -15.22
C THR A 75 -8.96 -19.15 -16.37
N LEU A 76 -8.66 -19.64 -17.58
CA LEU A 76 -8.60 -18.81 -18.78
C LEU A 76 -9.92 -18.05 -19.03
N ASP A 77 -11.08 -18.71 -18.84
CA ASP A 77 -12.39 -18.06 -18.94
C ASP A 77 -12.57 -16.92 -17.93
N THR A 78 -11.96 -17.04 -16.75
CA THR A 78 -11.99 -15.97 -15.73
C THR A 78 -11.23 -14.75 -16.21
N VAL A 79 -10.06 -14.95 -16.84
CA VAL A 79 -9.23 -13.85 -17.38
C VAL A 79 -9.94 -13.17 -18.54
N LYS A 80 -10.46 -13.94 -19.50
CA LYS A 80 -11.17 -13.40 -20.67
C LYS A 80 -12.35 -12.51 -20.29
N LYS A 81 -13.14 -12.91 -19.28
CA LYS A 81 -14.26 -12.10 -18.79
C LYS A 81 -13.83 -10.76 -18.20
N ALA A 82 -12.69 -10.73 -17.50
CA ALA A 82 -12.20 -9.49 -16.89
C ALA A 82 -11.63 -8.50 -17.92
N GLU A 83 -11.04 -9.00 -19.01
CA GLU A 83 -10.55 -8.18 -20.11
C GLU A 83 -11.69 -7.51 -20.89
N ASP A 84 -12.81 -8.20 -21.08
CA ASP A 84 -14.00 -7.65 -21.76
C ASP A 84 -14.72 -6.56 -20.94
N GLU A 85 -14.45 -6.44 -19.62
CA GLU A 85 -15.07 -5.46 -18.71
C GLU A 85 -14.26 -4.15 -18.57
N LEU A 86 -13.07 -4.05 -19.19
CA LEU A 86 -12.20 -2.86 -19.21
C LEU A 86 -12.43 -1.97 -20.43
#